data_AF-A0A016WDF5-F1
#
_entry.id   AF-A0A016WDF5-F1
#
_cell.length_a   1.000
_cell.length_b   1.000
_cell.length_c   1.000
_cell.angle_alpha   90.00
_cell.angle_beta   90.00
_cell.angle_gamma   90.00
#
_symmetry.space_group_name_H-M   'P 1'
#
loop_
_entity.id
_entity.type
_entity.pdbx_description
1 polymer ?
#
loop_
_entity_poly.entity_id
_entity_poly.type
_entity_poly.pdbx_seq_one_letter_code
_entity_poly.pdbx_strand_id
1 'polypeptide(L)'
;MSQHRLPICTMKITQSNQKRAEQPSRIKWWGLREEEAAVTSLIQLPPITNVDETWQRASDDILAAARSELSTIETGRRKIDRKTWLWTEQVRRKVREKKRLYHLFLDNKTEDNWRSYREAKRCANKAVTAAKAAHYDEVCKRLESKDGERFIYRLAKSR
;
A
#
# COMPACT_ATOMS: atom_id res chain seq x y z
N MET A 1 29.25 42.41 1.73
CA MET A 1 28.06 41.67 2.20
C MET A 1 27.75 40.59 1.17
N SER A 2 28.10 39.34 1.43
CA SER A 2 27.94 38.25 0.45
C SER A 2 26.47 37.86 0.32
N GLN A 3 25.91 38.04 -0.88
CA GLN A 3 24.60 37.51 -1.24
C GLN A 3 24.74 36.03 -1.59
N HIS A 4 24.27 35.15 -0.70
CA HIS A 4 24.18 33.72 -1.00
C HIS A 4 22.83 33.44 -1.68
N ARG A 5 22.88 32.90 -2.91
CA ARG A 5 21.71 32.37 -3.62
C ARG A 5 21.62 30.87 -3.38
N LEU A 6 20.45 30.38 -2.98
CA LEU A 6 20.18 28.95 -2.86
C LEU A 6 20.04 28.32 -4.26
N PRO A 7 20.86 27.33 -4.64
CA PRO A 7 20.69 26.63 -5.90
C PRO A 7 19.52 25.66 -5.81
N ILE A 8 18.50 25.86 -6.65
CA ILE A 8 17.37 24.94 -6.79
C ILE A 8 17.71 23.92 -7.88
N CYS A 9 17.90 22.66 -7.50
CA CYS A 9 18.06 21.57 -8.45
C CYS A 9 16.70 20.97 -8.80
N THR A 10 16.38 20.92 -10.10
CA THR A 10 15.18 20.25 -10.63
C THR A 10 15.56 18.89 -11.18
N MET A 11 15.39 17.83 -10.38
CA MET A 11 15.53 16.46 -10.86
C MET A 11 14.20 15.94 -11.40
N LYS A 12 14.19 15.50 -12.66
CA LYS A 12 13.05 14.77 -13.26
C LYS A 12 13.18 13.29 -12.94
N ILE A 13 12.48 12.83 -11.89
CA ILE A 13 12.37 11.41 -11.58
C ILE A 13 11.27 10.84 -12.48
N THR A 14 11.64 10.18 -13.57
CA THR A 14 10.71 9.37 -14.35
C THR A 14 10.36 8.13 -13.53
N GLN A 15 9.09 8.01 -13.14
CA GLN A 15 8.59 6.78 -12.54
C GLN A 15 8.58 5.70 -13.63
N SER A 16 9.51 4.76 -13.53
CA SER A 16 9.51 3.55 -14.34
C SER A 16 8.22 2.77 -14.04
N ASN A 17 7.29 2.79 -14.99
CA ASN A 17 6.12 1.92 -15.05
C ASN A 17 6.54 0.52 -15.56
N GLN A 18 7.60 -0.06 -14.98
CA GLN A 18 7.83 -1.48 -15.19
C GLN A 18 6.63 -2.22 -14.58
N LYS A 19 5.77 -2.75 -15.45
CA LYS A 19 4.86 -3.83 -15.10
C LYS A 19 5.76 -4.97 -14.64
N ARG A 20 5.98 -5.07 -13.32
CA ARG A 20 6.75 -6.17 -12.75
C ARG A 20 5.94 -7.45 -13.00
N ALA A 21 6.65 -8.48 -13.45
CA ALA A 21 6.09 -9.80 -13.70
C ALA A 21 5.19 -10.23 -12.53
N GLU A 22 4.07 -10.86 -12.88
CA GLU A 22 3.15 -11.47 -11.92
C GLU A 22 3.96 -12.34 -10.96
N GLN A 23 3.98 -11.94 -9.68
CA GLN A 23 4.66 -12.70 -8.66
C GLN A 23 3.82 -13.96 -8.40
N PRO A 24 4.42 -15.16 -8.40
CA PRO A 24 3.68 -16.38 -8.19
C PRO A 24 2.94 -16.34 -6.86
N SER A 25 1.69 -16.78 -6.88
CA SER A 25 0.81 -16.81 -5.72
C SER A 25 1.43 -17.67 -4.61
N ARG A 26 1.39 -17.19 -3.37
CA ARG A 26 1.91 -17.94 -2.21
C ARG A 26 0.83 -18.89 -1.69
N ILE A 27 1.20 -20.17 -1.53
CA ILE A 27 0.35 -21.21 -0.94
C ILE A 27 0.21 -20.95 0.57
N LYS A 28 -1.02 -21.00 1.10
CA LYS A 28 -1.30 -20.86 2.54
C LYS A 28 -1.11 -22.21 3.26
N TRP A 29 0.13 -22.57 3.56
CA TRP A 29 0.45 -23.85 4.22
C TRP A 29 -0.23 -24.07 5.58
N TRP A 30 -0.63 -23.02 6.30
CA TRP A 30 -1.36 -23.18 7.57
C TRP A 30 -2.77 -23.76 7.39
N GLY A 31 -3.36 -23.69 6.18
CA GLY A 31 -4.64 -24.34 5.86
C GLY A 31 -4.51 -25.84 5.59
N LEU A 32 -3.29 -26.36 5.47
CA LEU A 32 -3.05 -27.79 5.23
C LEU A 32 -3.62 -28.65 6.36
N ARG A 33 -3.69 -28.13 7.59
CA ARG A 33 -4.26 -28.86 8.74
C ARG A 33 -5.75 -29.19 8.58
N GLU A 34 -6.49 -28.40 7.80
CA GLU A 34 -7.93 -28.59 7.60
C GLU A 34 -8.21 -29.40 6.33
N GLU A 35 -7.39 -29.26 5.29
CA GLU A 35 -7.57 -29.89 3.96
C GLU A 35 -6.55 -30.99 3.66
N GLU A 36 -5.94 -31.59 4.68
CA GLU A 36 -4.85 -32.57 4.53
C GLU A 36 -5.28 -33.77 3.66
N ALA A 37 -6.45 -34.35 3.95
CA ALA A 37 -6.96 -35.50 3.22
C ALA A 37 -7.22 -35.20 1.73
N ALA A 38 -7.71 -34.00 1.42
CA ALA A 38 -7.93 -33.56 0.04
C ALA A 38 -6.60 -33.42 -0.70
N VAL A 39 -5.61 -32.76 -0.09
CA VAL A 39 -4.26 -32.60 -0.68
C VAL A 39 -3.58 -33.95 -0.88
N THR A 40 -3.62 -34.84 0.12
CA THR A 40 -2.96 -36.15 0.03
C THR A 40 -3.60 -37.05 -1.02
N SER A 41 -4.92 -36.96 -1.21
CA SER A 41 -5.63 -37.76 -2.23
C SER A 41 -5.21 -37.44 -3.68
N LEU A 42 -4.65 -36.25 -3.91
CA LEU A 42 -4.24 -35.77 -5.24
C LEU A 42 -2.77 -36.04 -5.57
N ILE A 43 -1.95 -36.44 -4.58
CA ILE A 43 -0.52 -36.72 -4.79
C ILE A 43 -0.37 -38.09 -5.42
N GLN A 44 0.12 -38.15 -6.66
CA GLN A 44 0.51 -39.39 -7.33
C GLN A 44 2.03 -39.50 -7.34
N LEU A 45 2.59 -40.47 -6.58
CA LEU A 45 4.03 -40.68 -6.59
C LEU A 45 4.45 -41.54 -7.80
N PRO A 46 5.36 -41.06 -8.66
CA PRO A 46 5.80 -41.83 -9.82
C PRO A 46 6.74 -42.98 -9.43
N PRO A 47 6.85 -44.03 -10.27
CA PRO A 47 7.85 -45.08 -10.10
C PRO A 47 9.27 -44.51 -10.13
N ILE A 48 10.14 -44.99 -9.22
CA ILE A 48 11.51 -44.52 -9.11
C ILE A 48 12.33 -45.02 -10.31
N THR A 49 12.64 -44.13 -11.26
CA THR A 49 13.53 -44.43 -12.40
C THR A 49 14.87 -43.70 -12.28
N ASN A 50 14.83 -42.42 -11.91
CA ASN A 50 15.98 -41.56 -11.68
C ASN A 50 15.69 -40.70 -10.45
N VAL A 51 16.62 -40.67 -9.48
CA VAL A 51 16.45 -40.00 -8.19
C VAL A 51 16.09 -38.52 -8.36
N ASP A 52 16.84 -37.74 -9.15
CA ASP A 52 16.65 -36.30 -9.26
C ASP A 52 15.32 -35.95 -9.98
N GLU A 53 15.01 -36.67 -11.06
CA GLU A 53 13.76 -36.47 -11.79
C GLU A 53 12.54 -36.89 -10.96
N THR A 54 12.68 -37.95 -10.17
CA THR A 54 11.60 -38.44 -9.29
C THR A 54 11.32 -37.44 -8.17
N TRP A 55 12.37 -36.89 -7.55
CA TRP A 55 12.22 -35.84 -6.52
C TRP A 55 11.61 -34.56 -7.08
N GLN A 56 12.02 -34.15 -8.28
CA GLN A 56 11.45 -32.97 -8.94
C GLN A 56 9.96 -33.17 -9.25
N ARG A 57 9.58 -34.30 -9.85
CA ARG A 57 8.17 -34.62 -10.16
C ARG A 57 7.32 -34.74 -8.91
N ALA A 58 7.79 -35.43 -7.87
CA ALA A 58 7.07 -35.52 -6.61
C ALA A 58 6.86 -34.14 -5.96
N SER A 59 7.87 -33.27 -6.03
CA SER A 59 7.77 -31.90 -5.53
C SER A 59 6.76 -31.07 -6.32
N ASP A 60 6.75 -31.21 -7.64
CA ASP A 60 5.82 -30.50 -8.52
C ASP A 60 4.37 -30.97 -8.32
N ASP A 61 4.15 -32.27 -8.13
CA ASP A 61 2.82 -32.84 -7.86
C ASP A 61 2.29 -32.40 -6.48
N ILE A 62 3.14 -32.37 -5.45
CA ILE A 62 2.80 -31.83 -4.13
C ILE A 62 2.43 -30.34 -4.24
N LEU A 63 3.20 -29.56 -5.00
CA LEU A 63 2.91 -28.14 -5.22
C LEU A 63 1.62 -27.93 -6.02
N ALA A 64 1.31 -28.80 -6.98
CA ALA A 64 0.08 -28.76 -7.76
C ALA A 64 -1.15 -29.09 -6.90
N ALA A 65 -1.11 -30.17 -6.13
CA ALA A 65 -2.16 -30.55 -5.19
C ALA A 65 -2.41 -29.46 -4.14
N ALA A 66 -1.34 -28.91 -3.56
CA ALA A 66 -1.44 -27.83 -2.57
C ALA A 66 -1.99 -26.52 -3.19
N ARG A 67 -1.73 -26.23 -4.46
CA ARG A 67 -2.31 -25.06 -5.16
C ARG A 67 -3.79 -25.24 -5.52
N SER A 68 -4.22 -26.48 -5.74
CA SER A 68 -5.62 -26.83 -6.04
C SER A 68 -6.51 -26.65 -4.82
N GLU A 69 -6.13 -27.26 -3.70
CA GLU A 69 -7.01 -27.36 -2.53
C GLU A 69 -6.80 -26.20 -1.55
N LEU A 70 -5.58 -25.67 -1.44
CA LEU A 70 -5.33 -24.58 -0.51
C LEU A 70 -5.62 -23.24 -1.18
N SER A 71 -6.28 -22.37 -0.41
CA SER A 71 -6.42 -20.96 -0.75
C SER A 71 -5.04 -20.34 -1.07
N THR A 72 -4.90 -19.74 -2.24
CA THR A 72 -3.71 -18.96 -2.60
C THR A 72 -3.86 -17.50 -2.16
N ILE A 73 -2.78 -16.87 -1.71
CA ILE A 73 -2.74 -15.42 -1.53
C ILE A 73 -2.13 -14.82 -2.78
N GLU A 74 -2.87 -13.91 -3.43
CA GLU A 74 -2.29 -12.97 -4.38
C GLU A 74 -1.24 -12.12 -3.64
N THR A 75 0.04 -12.40 -3.90
CA THR A 75 1.18 -11.68 -3.33
C THR A 75 1.33 -10.25 -3.90
N GLY A 76 0.25 -9.70 -4.49
CA GLY A 76 0.23 -8.43 -5.20
C GLY A 76 -0.39 -7.25 -4.43
N ARG A 77 -0.95 -7.47 -3.22
CA ARG A 77 -1.44 -6.33 -2.43
C ARG A 77 -0.26 -5.58 -1.83
N ARG A 78 0.14 -4.51 -2.53
CA ARG A 78 1.06 -3.50 -2.01
C ARG A 78 0.68 -3.22 -0.56
N LYS A 79 1.66 -3.30 0.34
CA LYS A 79 1.60 -2.55 1.59
C LYS A 79 1.52 -1.10 1.14
N ILE A 80 0.30 -0.59 1.01
CA ILE A 80 0.07 0.84 0.84
C ILE A 80 0.75 1.41 2.07
N ASP A 81 1.88 2.09 1.87
CA ASP A 81 2.44 2.95 2.89
C ASP A 81 1.33 3.94 3.20
N ARG A 82 0.53 3.58 4.20
CA ARG A 82 -0.63 4.33 4.61
C ARG A 82 0.02 5.58 5.13
N LYS A 83 -0.10 6.68 4.37
CA LYS A 83 0.34 8.01 4.79
C LYS A 83 -0.40 8.35 6.08
N THR A 84 0.07 7.79 7.17
CA THR A 84 -0.62 7.77 8.48
C THR A 84 -0.64 9.19 9.02
N TRP A 85 0.39 9.97 8.69
CA TRP A 85 0.48 11.41 8.90
C TRP A 85 -0.64 12.21 8.22
N LEU A 86 -1.27 11.71 7.14
CA LEU A 86 -2.37 12.40 6.46
C LEU A 86 -3.70 12.28 7.22
N TRP A 87 -3.85 11.30 8.12
CA TRP A 87 -5.09 10.99 8.82
C TRP A 87 -5.16 11.61 10.22
N THR A 88 -4.90 12.90 10.34
CA THR A 88 -5.12 13.63 11.59
C THR A 88 -6.61 13.60 11.98
N GLU A 89 -6.92 13.75 13.27
CA GLU A 89 -8.32 13.79 13.74
C GLU A 89 -9.13 14.91 13.08
N GLN A 90 -8.49 16.03 12.77
CA GLN A 90 -9.13 17.12 12.00
C GLN A 90 -9.51 16.69 10.59
N VAL A 91 -8.62 16.02 9.85
CA VAL A 91 -8.92 15.49 8.50
C VAL A 91 -10.03 14.45 8.57
N ARG A 92 -9.95 13.51 9.52
CA ARG A 92 -10.99 12.50 9.75
C ARG A 92 -12.36 13.11 10.00
N ARG A 93 -12.44 14.08 10.92
CA ARG A 93 -13.67 14.79 11.25
C ARG A 93 -14.28 15.47 10.03
N LYS A 94 -13.48 16.23 9.27
CA LYS A 94 -13.97 16.94 8.08
C LYS A 94 -14.37 16.00 6.93
N VAL A 95 -13.68 14.88 6.75
CA VAL A 95 -14.04 13.85 5.76
C VAL A 95 -15.33 13.13 6.14
N ARG A 96 -15.53 12.79 7.42
CA ARG A 96 -16.79 12.21 7.92
C ARG A 96 -17.96 13.17 7.71
N GLU A 97 -17.79 14.45 8.04
CA GLU A 97 -18.83 15.46 7.87
C GLU A 97 -19.21 15.66 6.39
N LYS A 98 -18.21 15.75 5.51
CA LYS A 98 -18.43 15.77 4.06
C LYS A 98 -19.26 14.55 3.63
N LYS A 99 -18.93 13.35 4.13
CA LYS A 99 -19.64 12.11 3.77
C LYS A 99 -21.09 12.12 4.28
N ARG A 100 -21.31 12.56 5.52
CA ARG A 100 -22.65 12.73 6.10
C ARG A 100 -23.52 13.65 5.23
N LEU A 101 -23.00 14.83 4.86
CA LEU A 101 -23.76 15.79 4.05
C LEU A 101 -23.96 15.33 2.61
N TYR A 102 -23.04 14.52 2.07
CA TYR A 102 -23.26 13.87 0.78
C TYR A 102 -24.44 12.90 0.82
N HIS A 103 -24.54 12.09 1.87
CA HIS A 103 -25.69 11.19 2.06
C HIS A 103 -26.99 11.98 2.26
N LEU A 104 -26.97 13.03 3.09
CA LEU A 104 -28.13 13.92 3.28
C LEU A 104 -28.61 14.55 1.96
N PHE A 105 -27.67 14.95 1.08
CA PHE A 105 -27.98 15.46 -0.25
C PHE A 105 -28.57 14.40 -1.18
N LEU A 106 -28.12 13.14 -1.09
CA LEU A 106 -28.68 12.04 -1.87
C LEU A 106 -30.11 11.71 -1.43
N ASP A 107 -30.37 11.74 -0.13
CA ASP A 107 -31.69 11.47 0.46
C ASP A 107 -32.68 12.60 0.15
N ASN A 108 -32.22 13.85 0.19
CA ASN A 108 -33.03 15.02 -0.08
C ASN A 108 -32.26 16.04 -0.93
N LYS A 109 -32.57 16.10 -2.23
CA LYS A 109 -31.86 16.88 -3.25
C LYS A 109 -32.25 18.36 -3.25
N THR A 110 -32.15 19.01 -2.09
CA THR A 110 -32.36 20.46 -1.95
C THR A 110 -31.10 21.24 -2.30
N GLU A 111 -31.28 22.50 -2.69
CA GLU A 111 -30.17 23.41 -2.95
C GLU A 111 -29.33 23.66 -1.68
N ASP A 112 -29.96 23.76 -0.52
CA ASP A 112 -29.27 23.95 0.76
C ASP A 112 -28.39 22.75 1.13
N ASN A 113 -28.86 21.52 0.90
CA ASN A 113 -28.05 20.32 1.12
C ASN A 113 -26.86 20.26 0.15
N TRP A 114 -27.06 20.69 -1.10
CA TRP A 114 -25.98 20.80 -2.08
C TRP A 114 -24.91 21.83 -1.66
N ARG A 115 -25.34 23.02 -1.22
CA ARG A 115 -24.46 24.09 -0.70
C ARG A 115 -23.66 23.58 0.50
N SER A 116 -24.35 22.96 1.47
CA SER A 116 -23.75 22.39 2.68
C SER A 116 -22.69 21.32 2.36
N TYR A 117 -22.99 20.39 1.45
CA TYR A 117 -22.02 19.39 0.99
C TYR A 117 -20.80 20.03 0.32
N ARG A 118 -21.00 21.05 -0.54
CA ARG A 118 -19.92 21.72 -1.26
C ARG A 118 -18.97 22.44 -0.29
N GLU A 119 -19.52 23.08 0.73
CA GLU A 119 -18.73 23.71 1.80
C GLU A 119 -17.93 22.68 2.59
N ALA A 120 -18.56 21.59 3.04
CA ALA A 120 -17.86 20.53 3.75
C ALA A 120 -16.78 19.85 2.90
N LYS A 121 -17.02 19.65 1.60
CA LYS A 121 -16.01 19.17 0.65
C LYS A 121 -14.82 20.13 0.57
N ARG A 122 -15.07 21.45 0.51
CA ARG A 122 -14.02 22.47 0.51
C ARG A 122 -13.24 22.47 1.83
N CYS A 123 -13.92 22.36 2.97
CA CYS A 123 -13.30 22.27 4.29
C CYS A 123 -12.45 21.01 4.45
N ALA A 124 -12.91 19.86 3.96
CA ALA A 124 -12.14 18.63 3.97
C ALA A 124 -10.87 18.75 3.12
N ASN A 125 -10.98 19.31 1.91
CA ASN A 125 -9.82 19.56 1.06
C ASN A 125 -8.82 20.52 1.73
N LYS A 126 -9.31 21.62 2.32
CA LYS A 126 -8.47 22.56 3.09
C LYS A 126 -7.73 21.87 4.23
N ALA A 127 -8.42 21.02 5.01
CA ALA A 127 -7.81 20.28 6.11
C ALA A 127 -6.73 19.31 5.62
N VAL A 128 -6.96 18.62 4.51
CA VAL A 128 -5.96 17.74 3.88
C VAL A 128 -4.74 18.53 3.42
N THR A 129 -4.93 19.66 2.75
CA THR A 129 -3.84 20.54 2.32
C THR A 129 -3.05 21.08 3.52
N ALA A 130 -3.73 21.52 4.57
CA ALA A 130 -3.09 22.01 5.79
C ALA A 130 -2.29 20.92 6.51
N ALA A 131 -2.83 19.71 6.64
CA ALA A 131 -2.10 18.58 7.23
C ALA A 131 -0.85 18.21 6.41
N LYS A 132 -0.97 18.26 5.08
CA LYS A 132 0.16 18.06 4.17
C LYS A 132 1.22 19.15 4.34
N ALA A 133 0.81 20.42 4.35
CA ALA A 133 1.73 21.53 4.57
C ALA A 133 2.45 21.41 5.92
N ALA A 134 1.72 21.13 7.01
CA ALA A 134 2.30 20.95 8.34
C ALA A 134 3.33 19.82 8.38
N HIS A 135 3.06 18.69 7.72
CA HIS A 135 4.02 17.59 7.65
C HIS A 135 5.30 17.98 6.90
N TYR A 136 5.18 18.64 5.75
CA TYR A 136 6.35 19.07 4.99
C TYR A 136 7.12 20.20 5.70
N ASP A 137 6.43 21.14 6.36
CA ASP A 137 7.07 22.16 7.19
C ASP A 137 7.91 21.53 8.31
N GLU A 138 7.39 20.50 8.98
CA GLU A 138 8.13 19.79 10.02
C GLU A 138 9.38 19.10 9.44
N VAL A 139 9.25 18.46 8.27
CA VAL A 139 10.39 17.83 7.58
C VAL A 139 11.42 18.89 7.17
N CYS A 140 11.00 20.01 6.60
CA CYS A 140 11.89 21.12 6.23
C CYS A 140 12.66 21.65 7.45
N LYS A 141 11.98 21.90 8.58
CA LYS A 141 12.63 22.32 9.83
C LYS A 141 13.68 21.33 10.33
N ARG A 142 13.41 20.03 10.22
CA ARG A 142 14.38 18.98 10.61
C ARG A 142 15.60 18.98 9.68
N LEU A 143 15.40 19.25 8.39
CA LEU A 143 16.47 19.35 7.40
C LEU A 143 17.34 20.60 7.59
N GLU A 144 16.75 21.71 8.04
CA GLU A 144 17.47 22.95 8.37
C GLU A 144 18.26 22.86 9.68
N SER A 145 18.04 21.80 10.48
CA SER A 145 18.84 21.56 11.69
C SER A 145 20.26 21.10 11.36
N LYS A 146 21.20 21.30 12.29
CA LYS A 146 22.59 20.79 12.17
C LYS A 146 22.67 19.27 11.94
N ASP A 147 21.62 18.54 12.31
CA ASP A 147 21.51 17.08 12.16
C ASP A 147 20.76 16.67 10.87
N GLY A 148 20.45 17.63 9.99
CA GLY A 148 19.72 17.44 8.74
C GLY A 148 20.41 16.49 7.77
N GLU A 149 21.74 16.56 7.63
CA GLU A 149 22.52 15.67 6.77
C GLU A 149 22.40 14.20 7.21
N ARG A 150 22.49 13.93 8.52
CA ARG A 150 22.27 12.59 9.10
C ARG A 150 20.83 12.13 8.93
N PHE A 151 19.87 13.05 8.96
CA PHE A 151 18.46 12.73 8.71
C PHE A 151 18.22 12.32 7.24
N ILE A 152 18.81 13.01 6.26
CA ILE A 152 18.77 12.63 4.85
C ILE A 152 19.38 11.25 4.64
N TYR A 153 20.56 10.99 5.23
CA TYR A 153 21.22 9.70 5.12
C TYR A 153 20.36 8.55 5.68
N ARG A 154 19.69 8.76 6.82
CA ARG A 154 18.73 7.78 7.39
C ARG A 154 17.51 7.56 6.50
N LEU A 155 16.97 8.61 5.89
CA LEU A 155 15.84 8.52 4.94
C LEU A 155 16.21 7.75 3.67
N ALA A 156 17.43 7.95 3.16
CA ALA A 156 17.92 7.24 1.97
C ALA A 156 18.15 5.74 2.25
N LYS A 157 18.62 5.39 3.45
CA LYS A 157 18.92 4.00 3.84
C LYS A 157 17.69 3.16 4.22
N SER A 158 16.55 3.79 4.49
CA SER A 158 15.31 3.12 4.92
C SER A 158 14.34 2.79 3.77
N ARG A 159 14.81 2.88 2.51
CA ARG A 159 14.10 2.44 1.29
C ARG A 159 14.61 1.10 0.79
#